data_AF-A0A2E1BD10-F1
#
_entry.id   AF-A0A2E1BD10-F1
#
_cell.length_a   1.000
_cell.length_b   1.000
_cell.length_c   1.000
_cell.angle_alpha   90.00
_cell.angle_beta   90.00
_cell.angle_gamma   90.00
#
_symmetry.space_group_name_H-M   'P 1'
#
loop_
_entity.id
_entity.type
_entity.pdbx_description
1 polymer ?
#
loop_
_entity_poly.entity_id
_entity_poly.type
_entity_poly.pdbx_seq_one_letter_code
_entity_poly.pdbx_strand_id
1 'polypeptide(L)'
;MAAFLMMTGAVVTGASAAEPTQSAGVSTGEQTILDCTPDANVDSFWRAGVVAEKRGDAQAALAAYEASCSAGFQVGGCYEAGKIYFLNVALRDYEAAQERMERVCGSDDVGIGPYACKYLGIIYRNGLTGEPRIDRAFAELSRACFLHNPAPFIDGDGCKILADSIPNADEMGVDEEIWQPEYIAYLAFAMGCSDDMPVLCDRALEIHRRAVAQSARWLGRCAEDVEAVGFAGQCEDLSRAASVADYDQRQAFRRRLVSMYHRATEFAG
;
A
#
# COMPACT_ATOMS: atom_id res chain seq x y z
N MET A 1 24.87 22.08 74.85
CA MET A 1 23.42 22.19 75.11
C MET A 1 22.70 21.35 74.07
N ALA A 2 21.57 20.70 74.31
CA ALA A 2 20.94 20.16 75.53
C ALA A 2 19.78 19.27 75.02
N ALA A 3 19.44 18.17 75.72
CA ALA A 3 18.41 17.23 75.26
C ALA A 3 17.01 17.55 75.81
N PHE A 4 15.97 16.93 75.22
CA PHE A 4 14.76 16.26 75.78
C PHE A 4 13.78 16.03 74.59
N LEU A 5 13.07 14.91 74.36
CA LEU A 5 12.33 13.93 75.18
C LEU A 5 11.05 14.51 75.83
N MET A 6 9.86 13.90 75.77
CA MET A 6 9.38 12.74 74.99
C MET A 6 8.26 13.18 74.01
N MET A 7 7.02 12.67 73.88
CA MET A 7 6.27 11.57 74.53
C MET A 7 5.21 10.95 73.60
N THR A 8 4.50 9.94 74.12
CA THR A 8 3.67 8.93 73.41
C THR A 8 2.18 9.26 73.29
N GLY A 9 1.53 8.69 72.27
CA GLY A 9 0.09 8.43 72.25
C GLY A 9 -0.26 7.29 71.29
N ALA A 10 -1.00 6.27 71.75
CA ALA A 10 -1.43 5.12 70.95
C ALA A 10 -2.88 4.77 71.29
N VAL A 11 -3.67 4.21 70.34
CA VAL A 11 -4.94 3.52 70.65
C VAL A 11 -5.45 2.65 69.49
N VAL A 12 -5.73 1.37 69.82
CA VAL A 12 -6.77 0.45 69.31
C VAL A 12 -6.81 -0.03 67.83
N THR A 13 -6.98 -1.35 67.72
CA THR A 13 -7.33 -2.16 66.55
C THR A 13 -8.83 -2.11 66.19
N GLY A 14 -9.18 -2.16 64.90
CA GLY A 14 -10.56 -2.36 64.46
C GLY A 14 -10.63 -3.13 63.14
N ALA A 15 -10.87 -4.44 63.21
CA ALA A 15 -11.18 -5.25 62.04
C ALA A 15 -12.70 -5.52 62.00
N SER A 16 -13.34 -5.18 60.89
CA SER A 16 -14.73 -5.53 60.59
C SER A 16 -14.81 -6.06 59.17
N ALA A 17 -15.23 -7.31 59.03
CA ALA A 17 -15.58 -7.86 57.71
C ALA A 17 -16.93 -7.29 57.25
N ALA A 18 -17.07 -7.10 55.95
CA ALA A 18 -18.34 -6.86 55.28
C ALA A 18 -18.49 -7.91 54.17
N GLU A 19 -19.60 -8.63 54.17
CA GLU A 19 -19.88 -9.68 53.19
C GLU A 19 -20.27 -9.08 51.82
N PRO A 20 -20.06 -9.80 50.70
CA PRO A 20 -20.37 -9.29 49.37
C PRO A 20 -21.88 -9.27 49.13
N THR A 21 -22.50 -8.09 49.21
CA THR A 21 -23.89 -7.88 48.80
C THR A 21 -24.04 -8.16 47.31
N GLN A 22 -24.69 -9.28 46.96
CA GLN A 22 -25.15 -9.53 45.60
C GLN A 22 -26.14 -8.44 45.19
N SER A 23 -25.90 -7.79 44.05
CA SER A 23 -26.84 -6.85 43.45
C SER A 23 -27.17 -7.26 42.03
N ALA A 24 -28.47 -7.21 41.73
CA ALA A 24 -29.17 -7.52 40.48
C ALA A 24 -28.29 -7.66 39.22
N GLY A 25 -28.32 -8.85 38.60
CA GLY A 25 -27.85 -9.03 37.24
C GLY A 25 -28.69 -8.20 36.27
N VAL A 26 -28.10 -7.15 35.70
CA VAL A 26 -28.66 -6.48 34.54
C VAL A 26 -28.50 -7.43 33.36
N SER A 27 -29.61 -7.90 32.81
CA SER A 27 -29.61 -8.62 31.53
C SER A 27 -29.35 -7.62 30.41
N THR A 28 -28.06 -7.29 30.19
CA THR A 28 -27.61 -6.90 28.85
C THR A 28 -27.92 -8.08 27.94
N GLY A 29 -28.97 -7.93 27.13
CA GLY A 29 -29.35 -8.92 26.14
C GLY A 29 -28.13 -9.24 25.28
N GLU A 30 -27.82 -10.53 25.18
CA GLU A 30 -26.65 -11.06 24.48
C GLU A 30 -26.83 -10.82 22.98
N GLN A 31 -26.51 -9.59 22.55
CA GLN A 31 -26.26 -9.27 21.15
C GLN A 31 -25.16 -10.21 20.72
N THR A 32 -25.57 -11.24 19.99
CA THR A 32 -24.68 -12.26 19.47
C THR A 32 -23.78 -11.54 18.47
N ILE A 33 -22.59 -11.15 18.93
CA ILE A 33 -21.49 -10.81 18.03
C ILE A 33 -21.35 -12.04 17.15
N LEU A 34 -21.63 -11.87 15.86
CA LEU A 34 -21.47 -12.94 14.89
C LEU A 34 -19.98 -13.22 14.82
N ASP A 35 -19.53 -14.28 15.51
CA ASP A 35 -18.12 -14.61 15.62
C ASP A 35 -17.56 -14.83 14.21
N CYS A 36 -16.65 -13.93 13.83
CA CYS A 36 -15.93 -14.05 12.58
C CYS A 36 -15.10 -15.34 12.62
N THR A 37 -15.33 -16.21 11.65
CA THR A 37 -14.84 -17.58 11.64
C THR A 37 -13.99 -17.84 10.40
N PRO A 38 -12.81 -18.50 10.53
CA PRO A 38 -11.99 -18.86 9.37
C PRO A 38 -12.74 -19.75 8.38
N ASP A 39 -12.63 -19.42 7.09
CA ASP A 39 -13.19 -20.19 5.98
C ASP A 39 -12.11 -20.33 4.89
N ALA A 40 -11.41 -21.46 4.93
CA ALA A 40 -10.19 -21.71 4.14
C ALA A 40 -9.11 -20.63 4.34
N ASN A 41 -8.85 -19.81 3.32
CA ASN A 41 -7.85 -18.73 3.33
C ASN A 41 -8.46 -17.33 3.53
N VAL A 42 -9.76 -17.27 3.83
CA VAL A 42 -10.52 -16.04 4.11
C VAL A 42 -11.34 -16.24 5.41
N ASP A 43 -12.27 -15.34 5.67
CA ASP A 43 -13.19 -15.42 6.80
C ASP A 43 -14.66 -15.38 6.35
N SER A 44 -15.55 -15.79 7.25
CA SER A 44 -16.99 -15.90 6.97
C SER A 44 -17.68 -14.58 6.69
N PHE A 45 -17.16 -13.44 7.19
CA PHE A 45 -17.67 -12.12 6.84
C PHE A 45 -17.20 -11.67 5.44
N TRP A 46 -15.95 -11.90 5.06
CA TRP A 46 -15.46 -11.64 3.70
C TRP A 46 -16.28 -12.44 2.67
N ARG A 47 -16.56 -13.71 2.97
CA ARG A 47 -17.43 -14.55 2.14
C ARG A 47 -18.86 -14.02 2.06
N ALA A 48 -19.41 -13.48 3.15
CA ALA A 48 -20.71 -12.83 3.14
C ALA A 48 -20.71 -11.56 2.26
N GLY A 49 -19.63 -10.77 2.30
CA GLY A 49 -19.41 -9.61 1.43
C GLY A 49 -19.46 -9.98 -0.05
N VAL A 50 -18.69 -10.99 -0.46
CA VAL A 50 -18.69 -11.53 -1.83
C VAL A 50 -20.08 -12.04 -2.26
N VAL A 51 -20.87 -12.59 -1.33
CA VAL A 51 -22.25 -13.06 -1.61
C VAL A 51 -23.24 -11.90 -1.74
N ALA A 52 -23.04 -10.79 -1.03
CA ALA A 52 -23.84 -9.56 -1.17
C ALA A 52 -23.49 -8.79 -2.45
N GLU A 53 -22.21 -8.65 -2.76
CA GLU A 53 -21.70 -7.99 -3.97
C GLU A 53 -22.21 -8.68 -5.23
N LYS A 54 -22.22 -10.03 -5.26
CA LYS A 54 -22.81 -10.84 -6.34
C LYS A 54 -24.33 -10.69 -6.51
N ARG A 55 -25.02 -10.03 -5.57
CA ARG A 55 -26.45 -9.65 -5.66
C ARG A 55 -26.65 -8.18 -6.03
N GLY A 56 -25.57 -7.40 -6.14
CA GLY A 56 -25.61 -5.93 -6.29
C GLY A 56 -25.88 -5.16 -4.99
N ASP A 57 -25.89 -5.84 -3.84
CA ASP A 57 -26.12 -5.20 -2.54
C ASP A 57 -24.82 -4.66 -1.95
N ALA A 58 -24.44 -3.46 -2.40
CA ALA A 58 -23.22 -2.80 -1.96
C ALA A 58 -23.25 -2.38 -0.47
N GLN A 59 -24.44 -2.22 0.13
CA GLN A 59 -24.56 -1.85 1.55
C GLN A 59 -24.29 -3.06 2.44
N ALA A 60 -24.90 -4.21 2.14
CA ALA A 60 -24.58 -5.46 2.84
C ALA A 60 -23.14 -5.94 2.55
N ALA A 61 -22.62 -5.70 1.34
CA ALA A 61 -21.23 -6.00 1.01
C ALA A 61 -20.26 -5.18 1.87
N LEU A 62 -20.45 -3.86 1.94
CA LEU A 62 -19.63 -2.97 2.76
C LEU A 62 -19.66 -3.36 4.24
N ALA A 63 -20.84 -3.57 4.81
CA ALA A 63 -20.98 -3.96 6.21
C ALA A 63 -20.27 -5.29 6.55
N ALA A 64 -20.29 -6.25 5.62
CA ALA A 64 -19.60 -7.53 5.79
C ALA A 64 -18.07 -7.40 5.59
N TYR A 65 -17.60 -6.62 4.61
CA TYR A 65 -16.17 -6.37 4.42
C TYR A 65 -15.55 -5.56 5.58
N GLU A 66 -16.27 -4.60 6.16
CA GLU A 66 -15.89 -3.89 7.39
C GLU A 66 -15.79 -4.84 8.60
N ALA A 67 -16.73 -5.78 8.73
CA ALA A 67 -16.69 -6.79 9.81
C ALA A 67 -15.50 -7.76 9.66
N SER A 68 -15.17 -8.16 8.42
CA SER A 68 -13.95 -8.92 8.09
C SER A 68 -12.68 -8.13 8.43
N CYS A 69 -12.61 -6.86 8.00
CA CYS A 69 -11.48 -5.96 8.33
C CYS A 69 -11.31 -5.81 9.84
N SER A 70 -12.41 -5.61 10.57
CA SER A 70 -12.43 -5.48 12.03
C SER A 70 -11.96 -6.75 12.75
N ALA A 71 -12.34 -7.93 12.25
CA ALA A 71 -11.90 -9.22 12.79
C ALA A 71 -10.41 -9.52 12.54
N GLY A 72 -9.83 -8.96 11.48
CA GLY A 72 -8.37 -8.89 11.30
C GLY A 72 -7.66 -10.20 10.96
N PHE A 73 -8.39 -11.28 10.63
CA PHE A 73 -7.79 -12.54 10.16
C PHE A 73 -6.95 -12.38 8.88
N GLN A 74 -7.32 -11.44 8.01
CA GLN A 74 -6.71 -11.18 6.71
C GLN A 74 -7.08 -9.76 6.22
N VAL A 75 -6.27 -9.17 5.33
CA VAL A 75 -6.43 -7.76 4.92
C VAL A 75 -7.41 -7.54 3.77
N GLY A 76 -7.87 -8.59 3.09
CA GLY A 76 -8.80 -8.51 1.96
C GLY A 76 -10.17 -7.92 2.32
N GLY A 77 -10.62 -8.06 3.57
CA GLY A 77 -11.80 -7.35 4.07
C GLY A 77 -11.63 -5.83 4.03
N CYS A 78 -10.48 -5.34 4.50
CA CYS A 78 -10.16 -3.91 4.45
C CYS A 78 -10.05 -3.42 3.00
N TYR A 79 -9.38 -4.16 2.14
CA TYR A 79 -9.22 -3.79 0.72
C TYR A 79 -10.56 -3.66 -0.01
N GLU A 80 -11.47 -4.62 0.18
CA GLU A 80 -12.78 -4.60 -0.47
C GLU A 80 -13.72 -3.53 0.09
N ALA A 81 -13.71 -3.28 1.42
CA ALA A 81 -14.41 -2.14 2.00
C ALA A 81 -13.86 -0.80 1.48
N GLY A 82 -12.53 -0.63 1.45
CA GLY A 82 -11.86 0.55 0.91
C GLY A 82 -12.15 0.79 -0.57
N LYS A 83 -12.25 -0.28 -1.39
CA LYS A 83 -12.70 -0.20 -2.79
C LYS A 83 -14.13 0.34 -2.90
N ILE A 84 -15.07 -0.13 -2.07
CA ILE A 84 -16.44 0.38 -2.06
C ILE A 84 -16.46 1.86 -1.67
N TYR A 85 -15.78 2.22 -0.57
CA TYR A 85 -15.66 3.60 -0.09
C TYR A 85 -15.03 4.56 -1.13
N PHE A 86 -14.11 4.09 -1.96
CA PHE A 86 -13.51 4.89 -3.04
C PHE A 86 -14.42 4.99 -4.29
N LEU A 87 -14.87 3.84 -4.80
CA LEU A 87 -15.49 3.72 -6.12
C LEU A 87 -17.01 4.00 -6.11
N ASN A 88 -17.74 3.55 -5.08
CA ASN A 88 -19.20 3.60 -5.08
C ASN A 88 -19.72 5.00 -4.75
N VAL A 89 -20.26 5.69 -5.75
CA VAL A 89 -20.79 7.06 -5.63
C VAL A 89 -21.80 7.25 -4.50
N ALA A 90 -22.60 6.22 -4.15
CA ALA A 90 -23.63 6.29 -3.11
C ALA A 90 -23.13 5.93 -1.70
N LEU A 91 -21.94 5.34 -1.58
CA LEU A 91 -21.30 4.93 -0.32
C LEU A 91 -19.89 5.54 -0.18
N ARG A 92 -19.64 6.64 -0.89
CA ARG A 92 -18.30 7.22 -1.02
C ARG A 92 -17.88 7.94 0.25
N ASP A 93 -16.71 7.56 0.75
CA ASP A 93 -16.02 8.22 1.86
C ASP A 93 -14.52 8.04 1.63
N TYR A 94 -13.80 9.13 1.34
CA TYR A 94 -12.38 9.05 1.03
C TYR A 94 -11.49 8.97 2.28
N GLU A 95 -11.95 9.48 3.43
CA GLU A 95 -11.25 9.31 4.70
C GLU A 95 -11.31 7.85 5.13
N ALA A 96 -12.50 7.24 5.05
CA ALA A 96 -12.66 5.82 5.29
C ALA A 96 -11.86 4.97 4.29
N ALA A 97 -11.90 5.30 2.98
CA ALA A 97 -11.10 4.60 1.97
C ALA A 97 -9.59 4.69 2.27
N GLN A 98 -9.09 5.85 2.70
CA GLN A 98 -7.68 6.02 3.07
C GLN A 98 -7.31 5.11 4.24
N GLU A 99 -8.06 5.11 5.35
CA GLU A 99 -7.79 4.28 6.53
C GLU A 99 -7.66 2.78 6.19
N ARG A 100 -8.58 2.25 5.37
CA ARG A 100 -8.53 0.83 4.97
C ARG A 100 -7.34 0.55 4.06
N MET A 101 -7.06 1.45 3.11
CA MET A 101 -5.95 1.28 2.18
C MET A 101 -4.59 1.46 2.86
N GLU A 102 -4.46 2.33 3.87
CA GLU A 102 -3.27 2.46 4.73
C GLU A 102 -3.01 1.16 5.50
N ARG A 103 -4.05 0.49 6.00
CA ARG A 103 -3.90 -0.80 6.69
C ARG A 103 -3.49 -1.95 5.75
N VAL A 104 -4.01 -1.98 4.52
CA VAL A 104 -3.63 -3.02 3.53
C VAL A 104 -2.23 -2.76 2.97
N CYS A 105 -1.95 -1.51 2.59
CA CYS A 105 -0.64 -1.06 2.12
C CYS A 105 0.41 -0.97 3.26
N GLY A 106 0.01 -1.18 4.52
CA GLY A 106 0.89 -1.31 5.68
C GLY A 106 1.17 -2.76 6.11
N SER A 107 0.79 -3.75 5.30
CA SER A 107 0.83 -5.18 5.68
C SER A 107 1.84 -6.00 4.86
N ASP A 108 2.21 -7.18 5.36
CA ASP A 108 3.07 -8.15 4.67
C ASP A 108 2.40 -8.83 3.44
N ASP A 109 1.15 -8.46 3.08
CA ASP A 109 0.44 -9.08 1.96
C ASP A 109 1.02 -8.63 0.61
N VAL A 110 1.79 -9.52 -0.01
CA VAL A 110 2.42 -9.28 -1.31
C VAL A 110 1.43 -9.25 -2.48
N GLY A 111 0.22 -9.80 -2.33
CA GLY A 111 -0.75 -9.95 -3.43
C GLY A 111 -1.67 -8.75 -3.57
N ILE A 112 -2.27 -8.30 -2.46
CA ILE A 112 -3.27 -7.23 -2.41
C ILE A 112 -2.60 -5.87 -2.11
N GLY A 113 -1.53 -5.87 -1.32
CA GLY A 113 -0.80 -4.69 -0.89
C GLY A 113 -0.46 -3.68 -2.00
N PRO A 114 0.14 -4.08 -3.14
CA PRO A 114 0.44 -3.17 -4.25
C PRO A 114 -0.79 -2.42 -4.79
N TYR A 115 -1.94 -3.11 -4.88
CA TYR A 115 -3.20 -2.53 -5.35
C TYR A 115 -3.76 -1.50 -4.36
N ALA A 116 -3.58 -1.71 -3.06
CA ALA A 116 -3.97 -0.73 -2.05
C ALA A 116 -3.10 0.53 -2.10
N CYS A 117 -1.80 0.38 -2.34
CA CYS A 117 -0.88 1.51 -2.49
C CYS A 117 -1.20 2.36 -3.73
N LYS A 118 -1.72 1.78 -4.83
CA LYS A 118 -2.32 2.56 -5.93
C LYS A 118 -3.43 3.49 -5.43
N TYR A 119 -4.36 2.99 -4.61
CA TYR A 119 -5.46 3.81 -4.11
C TYR A 119 -4.95 4.94 -3.20
N LEU A 120 -4.00 4.68 -2.30
CA LEU A 120 -3.34 5.74 -1.52
C LEU A 120 -2.64 6.76 -2.41
N GLY A 121 -1.89 6.29 -3.40
CA GLY A 121 -1.25 7.13 -4.40
C GLY A 121 -2.21 8.10 -5.08
N ILE A 122 -3.40 7.62 -5.46
CA ILE A 122 -4.46 8.46 -6.04
C ILE A 122 -5.07 9.42 -5.00
N ILE A 123 -5.34 8.95 -3.76
CA ILE A 123 -5.89 9.77 -2.66
C ILE A 123 -4.96 10.95 -2.37
N TYR A 124 -3.68 10.67 -2.12
CA TYR A 124 -2.68 11.67 -1.80
C TYR A 124 -2.40 12.61 -2.98
N ARG A 125 -2.30 12.11 -4.22
CA ARG A 125 -2.05 12.97 -5.39
C ARG A 125 -3.20 13.93 -5.68
N ASN A 126 -4.43 13.44 -5.56
CA ASN A 126 -5.62 14.20 -5.96
C ASN A 126 -6.22 15.03 -4.81
N GLY A 127 -5.67 14.98 -3.59
CA GLY A 127 -6.18 15.71 -2.44
C GLY A 127 -7.58 15.24 -2.00
N LEU A 128 -7.83 13.92 -1.99
CA LEU A 128 -9.19 13.40 -1.74
C LEU A 128 -9.62 13.48 -0.26
N THR A 129 -8.68 13.77 0.64
CA THR A 129 -8.83 13.85 2.10
C THR A 129 -8.18 15.11 2.69
N GLY A 130 -7.80 16.08 1.86
CA GLY A 130 -7.06 17.29 2.25
C GLY A 130 -6.27 17.88 1.08
N GLU A 131 -5.27 18.71 1.36
CA GLU A 131 -4.38 19.23 0.31
C GLU A 131 -3.55 18.11 -0.34
N PRO A 132 -3.22 18.20 -1.65
CA PRO A 132 -2.37 17.23 -2.34
C PRO A 132 -1.02 16.99 -1.66
N ARG A 133 -0.62 15.72 -1.60
CA ARG A 133 0.61 15.22 -0.98
C ARG A 133 1.46 14.48 -2.00
N ILE A 134 2.17 15.25 -2.83
CA ILE A 134 3.00 14.75 -3.93
C ILE A 134 4.09 13.79 -3.43
N ASP A 135 4.68 14.09 -2.26
CA ASP A 135 5.65 13.25 -1.55
C ASP A 135 5.09 11.84 -1.24
N ARG A 136 3.87 11.78 -0.70
CA ARG A 136 3.21 10.51 -0.35
C ARG A 136 2.61 9.81 -1.56
N ALA A 137 2.09 10.57 -2.51
CA ALA A 137 1.62 10.05 -3.79
C ALA A 137 2.73 9.28 -4.51
N PHE A 138 3.91 9.89 -4.65
CA PHE A 138 5.07 9.24 -5.24
C PHE A 138 5.48 7.99 -4.45
N ALA A 139 5.59 8.07 -3.12
CA ALA A 139 6.00 6.94 -2.29
C ALA A 139 5.08 5.72 -2.42
N GLU A 140 3.76 5.89 -2.30
CA GLU A 140 2.85 4.73 -2.38
C GLU A 140 2.68 4.22 -3.83
N LEU A 141 2.77 5.09 -4.85
CA LEU A 141 2.82 4.63 -6.25
C LEU A 141 4.11 3.87 -6.56
N SER A 142 5.24 4.24 -5.95
CA SER A 142 6.50 3.50 -6.02
C SER A 142 6.37 2.11 -5.38
N ARG A 143 5.66 2.01 -4.25
CA ARG A 143 5.36 0.73 -3.58
C ARG A 143 4.35 -0.12 -4.35
N ALA A 144 3.40 0.49 -5.06
CA ALA A 144 2.49 -0.20 -5.98
C ALA A 144 3.22 -0.78 -7.21
N CYS A 145 4.24 -0.09 -7.72
CA CYS A 145 4.91 -0.46 -8.96
C CYS A 145 6.18 -1.30 -8.81
N PHE A 146 7.04 -1.01 -7.83
CA PHE A 146 8.37 -1.60 -7.74
C PHE A 146 8.52 -2.57 -6.58
N LEU A 147 8.29 -2.11 -5.36
CA LEU A 147 8.50 -2.93 -4.17
C LEU A 147 7.53 -2.54 -3.06
N HIS A 148 6.51 -3.36 -2.86
CA HIS A 148 5.60 -3.22 -1.73
C HIS A 148 6.17 -3.83 -0.44
N ASN A 149 6.80 -4.99 -0.64
CA ASN A 149 7.29 -6.00 0.30
C ASN A 149 8.42 -6.78 -0.44
N PRO A 150 9.22 -7.66 0.20
CA PRO A 150 10.43 -8.25 -0.41
C PRO A 150 10.25 -9.13 -1.68
N ALA A 151 9.03 -9.31 -2.17
CA ALA A 151 8.74 -9.93 -3.47
C ALA A 151 8.12 -8.89 -4.43
N PRO A 152 8.62 -8.75 -5.68
CA PRO A 152 8.10 -7.76 -6.64
C PRO A 152 6.84 -8.26 -7.34
N PHE A 153 5.81 -8.49 -6.53
CA PHE A 153 4.43 -8.38 -6.96
C PHE A 153 4.09 -6.89 -7.06
N ILE A 154 3.34 -6.54 -8.10
CA ILE A 154 3.10 -5.16 -8.53
C ILE A 154 1.63 -5.04 -8.92
N ASP A 155 1.16 -3.81 -9.08
CA ASP A 155 -0.08 -3.48 -9.76
C ASP A 155 0.27 -2.67 -11.02
N GLY A 156 0.10 -3.25 -12.20
CA GLY A 156 0.47 -2.60 -13.47
C GLY A 156 -0.24 -1.26 -13.74
N ASP A 157 -1.46 -1.08 -13.23
CA ASP A 157 -2.15 0.21 -13.22
C ASP A 157 -1.44 1.23 -12.32
N GLY A 158 -0.97 0.81 -11.14
CA GLY A 158 -0.13 1.61 -10.24
C GLY A 158 1.17 2.02 -10.91
N CYS A 159 1.83 1.13 -11.66
CA CYS A 159 2.98 1.48 -12.51
C CYS A 159 2.65 2.52 -13.57
N LYS A 160 1.53 2.39 -14.26
CA LYS A 160 1.07 3.39 -15.23
C LYS A 160 0.82 4.74 -14.54
N ILE A 161 0.12 4.74 -13.41
CA ILE A 161 -0.25 5.95 -12.66
C ILE A 161 0.99 6.66 -12.08
N LEU A 162 1.99 5.89 -11.64
CA LEU A 162 3.33 6.39 -11.30
C LEU A 162 3.98 7.07 -12.52
N ALA A 163 4.08 6.37 -13.64
CA ALA A 163 4.76 6.85 -14.83
C ALA A 163 4.09 8.08 -15.49
N ASP A 164 2.75 8.14 -15.46
CA ASP A 164 1.96 9.28 -15.93
C ASP A 164 1.99 10.48 -14.94
N SER A 165 2.55 10.34 -13.73
CA SER A 165 2.74 11.45 -12.79
C SER A 165 4.01 11.33 -11.92
N ILE A 166 5.18 11.18 -12.55
CA ILE A 166 6.47 11.41 -11.88
C ILE A 166 6.59 12.92 -11.60
N PRO A 167 6.80 13.36 -10.34
CA PRO A 167 6.97 14.77 -10.03
C PRO A 167 8.27 15.34 -10.61
N ASN A 168 8.38 16.66 -10.69
CA ASN A 168 9.64 17.32 -11.04
C ASN A 168 10.61 17.41 -9.83
N ALA A 169 11.83 17.94 -10.06
CA ALA A 169 12.87 17.97 -9.04
C ALA A 169 12.54 18.92 -7.87
N ASP A 170 11.95 20.10 -8.15
CA ASP A 170 11.49 21.06 -7.12
C ASP A 170 10.38 20.44 -6.25
N GLU A 171 9.43 19.72 -6.86
CA GLU A 171 8.34 19.02 -6.14
C GLU A 171 8.85 17.95 -5.17
N MET A 172 10.00 17.34 -5.46
CA MET A 172 10.66 16.34 -4.62
C MET A 172 11.74 16.91 -3.71
N GLY A 173 12.16 18.17 -3.90
CA GLY A 173 13.25 18.80 -3.15
C GLY A 173 14.64 18.23 -3.46
N VAL A 174 14.88 17.80 -4.70
CA VAL A 174 16.11 17.14 -5.17
C VAL A 174 16.76 17.89 -6.33
N ASP A 175 17.98 17.48 -6.71
CA ASP A 175 18.76 18.12 -7.78
C ASP A 175 18.33 17.63 -9.19
N GLU A 176 18.19 18.53 -10.16
CA GLU A 176 17.79 18.22 -11.54
C GLU A 176 18.80 17.35 -12.32
N GLU A 177 20.08 17.32 -11.94
CA GLU A 177 21.05 16.40 -12.54
C GLU A 177 20.82 14.97 -12.05
N ILE A 178 20.42 14.80 -10.79
CA ILE A 178 20.12 13.50 -10.16
C ILE A 178 18.72 13.02 -10.54
N TRP A 179 17.73 13.89 -10.59
CA TRP A 179 16.34 13.53 -10.84
C TRP A 179 15.99 13.60 -12.33
N GLN A 180 15.65 12.46 -12.93
CA GLN A 180 15.42 12.33 -14.38
C GLN A 180 14.00 11.79 -14.65
N PRO A 181 12.94 12.63 -14.64
CA PRO A 181 11.54 12.15 -14.66
C PRO A 181 11.20 11.20 -15.81
N GLU A 182 11.68 11.46 -17.03
CA GLU A 182 11.44 10.56 -18.18
C GLU A 182 12.05 9.16 -17.99
N TYR A 183 13.20 9.06 -17.32
CA TYR A 183 13.86 7.78 -17.06
C TYR A 183 13.12 6.99 -15.97
N ILE A 184 12.69 7.68 -14.91
CA ILE A 184 11.89 7.08 -13.84
C ILE A 184 10.54 6.60 -14.39
N ALA A 185 9.90 7.38 -15.28
CA ALA A 185 8.70 6.99 -16.00
C ALA A 185 8.95 5.82 -16.98
N TYR A 186 10.08 5.81 -17.70
CA TYR A 186 10.48 4.72 -18.58
C TYR A 186 10.60 3.39 -17.82
N LEU A 187 11.28 3.39 -16.67
CA LEU A 187 11.40 2.22 -15.79
C LEU A 187 10.02 1.76 -15.29
N ALA A 188 9.14 2.70 -14.89
CA ALA A 188 7.80 2.37 -14.40
C ALA A 188 6.89 1.77 -15.49
N PHE A 189 6.93 2.28 -16.73
CA PHE A 189 6.24 1.65 -17.85
C PHE A 189 6.82 0.28 -18.23
N ALA A 190 8.15 0.13 -18.19
CA ALA A 190 8.81 -1.17 -18.41
C ALA A 190 8.47 -2.19 -17.30
N MET A 191 8.26 -1.73 -16.06
CA MET A 191 7.82 -2.57 -14.95
C MET A 191 6.37 -3.02 -15.15
N GLY A 192 5.44 -2.10 -15.40
CA GLY A 192 4.03 -2.41 -15.67
C GLY A 192 3.81 -3.27 -16.92
N CYS A 193 4.67 -3.13 -17.93
CA CYS A 193 4.71 -4.03 -19.10
C CYS A 193 4.89 -5.52 -18.70
N SER A 194 5.57 -5.81 -17.58
CA SER A 194 5.74 -7.18 -17.07
C SER A 194 4.52 -7.73 -16.32
N ASP A 195 3.42 -6.98 -16.23
CA ASP A 195 2.13 -7.37 -15.66
C ASP A 195 1.11 -7.73 -16.76
N ASP A 196 1.59 -8.23 -17.90
CA ASP A 196 0.82 -8.56 -19.11
C ASP A 196 0.04 -7.38 -19.71
N MET A 197 0.52 -6.14 -19.50
CA MET A 197 -0.07 -4.90 -20.04
C MET A 197 0.72 -4.38 -21.27
N PRO A 198 0.46 -4.87 -22.51
CA PRO A 198 1.24 -4.54 -23.71
C PRO A 198 1.29 -3.03 -24.03
N VAL A 199 0.22 -2.30 -23.71
CA VAL A 199 0.15 -0.84 -23.90
C VAL A 199 1.23 -0.09 -23.12
N LEU A 200 1.67 -0.61 -21.97
CA LEU A 200 2.75 -0.01 -21.18
C LEU A 200 4.13 -0.30 -21.80
N CYS A 201 4.28 -1.44 -22.48
CA CYS A 201 5.46 -1.74 -23.28
C CYS A 201 5.64 -0.72 -24.43
N ASP A 202 4.54 -0.42 -25.14
CA ASP A 202 4.54 0.60 -26.21
C ASP A 202 4.86 2.01 -25.68
N ARG A 203 4.33 2.39 -24.50
CA ARG A 203 4.64 3.66 -23.83
C ARG A 203 6.12 3.78 -23.45
N ALA A 204 6.71 2.71 -22.91
CA ALA A 204 8.14 2.68 -22.62
C ALA A 204 8.98 2.84 -23.90
N LEU A 205 8.64 2.11 -24.97
CA LEU A 205 9.32 2.21 -26.27
C LEU A 205 9.14 3.61 -26.92
N GLU A 206 7.99 4.27 -26.73
CA GLU A 206 7.77 5.65 -27.17
C GLU A 206 8.72 6.64 -26.47
N ILE A 207 8.85 6.55 -25.14
CA ILE A 207 9.75 7.38 -24.34
C ILE A 207 11.22 7.17 -24.77
N HIS A 208 11.66 5.92 -24.92
CA HIS A 208 13.03 5.63 -25.37
C HIS A 208 13.30 6.19 -26.78
N ARG A 209 12.36 6.03 -27.73
CA ARG A 209 12.50 6.60 -29.09
C ARG A 209 12.59 8.13 -29.07
N ARG A 210 11.78 8.79 -28.23
CA ARG A 210 11.84 10.26 -28.05
C ARG A 210 13.19 10.69 -27.49
N ALA A 211 13.66 10.03 -26.43
CA ALA A 211 14.96 10.30 -25.82
C ALA A 211 16.12 10.13 -26.79
N VAL A 212 16.12 9.08 -27.64
CA VAL A 212 17.14 8.89 -28.68
C VAL A 212 17.10 10.00 -29.72
N ALA A 213 15.91 10.41 -30.18
CA ALA A 213 15.76 11.52 -31.13
C ALA A 213 16.18 12.89 -30.56
N GLN A 214 16.22 13.02 -29.23
CA GLN A 214 16.61 14.24 -28.52
C GLN A 214 18.03 14.18 -27.90
N SER A 215 18.75 13.05 -28.05
CA SER A 215 20.03 12.78 -27.38
C SER A 215 19.98 12.99 -25.86
N ALA A 216 18.89 12.56 -25.21
CA ALA A 216 18.63 12.85 -23.81
C ALA A 216 19.69 12.24 -22.86
N ARG A 217 20.18 13.04 -21.91
CA ARG A 217 21.25 12.70 -20.96
C ARG A 217 21.00 11.37 -20.22
N TRP A 218 19.75 11.06 -19.91
CA TRP A 218 19.39 9.87 -19.13
C TRP A 218 19.67 8.54 -19.85
N LEU A 219 19.83 8.52 -21.18
CA LEU A 219 20.20 7.31 -21.92
C LEU A 219 21.56 6.73 -21.48
N GLY A 220 22.52 7.59 -21.12
CA GLY A 220 23.81 7.16 -20.57
C GLY A 220 23.64 6.44 -19.23
N ARG A 221 22.90 7.06 -18.29
CA ARG A 221 22.56 6.46 -17.00
C ARG A 221 21.79 5.14 -17.15
N CYS A 222 20.87 5.04 -18.11
CA CYS A 222 20.16 3.79 -18.37
C CYS A 222 21.13 2.66 -18.80
N ALA A 223 22.15 2.96 -19.60
CA ALA A 223 23.17 1.98 -19.97
C ALA A 223 24.06 1.58 -18.77
N GLU A 224 24.49 2.55 -17.95
CA GLU A 224 25.25 2.32 -16.72
C GLU A 224 24.46 1.45 -15.71
N ASP A 225 23.16 1.72 -15.55
CA ASP A 225 22.28 0.95 -14.66
C ASP A 225 21.99 -0.46 -15.21
N VAL A 226 21.85 -0.61 -16.53
CA VAL A 226 21.72 -1.91 -17.22
C VAL A 226 22.94 -2.80 -16.99
N GLU A 227 24.15 -2.24 -17.09
CA GLU A 227 25.40 -2.93 -16.77
C GLU A 227 25.47 -3.29 -15.27
N ALA A 228 25.16 -2.33 -14.39
CA ALA A 228 25.22 -2.50 -12.94
C ALA A 228 24.28 -3.60 -12.40
N VAL A 229 23.13 -3.86 -13.05
CA VAL A 229 22.19 -4.94 -12.67
C VAL A 229 22.39 -6.24 -13.45
N GLY A 230 23.43 -6.34 -14.27
CA GLY A 230 23.73 -7.55 -15.06
C GLY A 230 22.56 -7.95 -15.97
N PHE A 231 21.98 -6.97 -16.67
CA PHE A 231 21.01 -7.22 -17.73
C PHE A 231 21.74 -7.49 -19.06
N ALA A 232 21.26 -8.46 -19.84
CA ALA A 232 21.97 -8.96 -21.02
C ALA A 232 21.66 -8.22 -22.33
N GLY A 233 20.68 -7.31 -22.32
CA GLY A 233 20.33 -6.45 -23.45
C GLY A 233 20.78 -5.00 -23.23
N GLN A 234 20.40 -4.11 -24.14
CA GLN A 234 20.59 -2.65 -24.00
C GLN A 234 19.42 -1.99 -23.28
N CYS A 235 19.49 -0.66 -23.04
CA CYS A 235 18.39 0.11 -22.44
C CYS A 235 17.04 -0.19 -23.15
N GLU A 236 16.99 -0.11 -24.48
CA GLU A 236 15.77 -0.40 -25.26
C GLU A 236 15.23 -1.84 -25.17
N ASP A 237 16.05 -2.82 -24.75
CA ASP A 237 15.61 -4.20 -24.59
C ASP A 237 14.79 -4.42 -23.33
N LEU A 238 14.84 -3.52 -22.33
CA LEU A 238 14.07 -3.67 -21.09
C LEU A 238 12.56 -3.78 -21.36
N SER A 239 12.03 -2.92 -22.23
CA SER A 239 10.61 -2.96 -22.65
C SER A 239 10.25 -4.22 -23.46
N ARG A 240 11.24 -4.87 -24.10
CA ARG A 240 11.05 -6.12 -24.86
C ARG A 240 11.16 -7.36 -23.96
N ALA A 241 12.05 -7.32 -22.97
CA ALA A 241 12.29 -8.39 -21.99
C ALA A 241 11.26 -8.42 -20.85
N ALA A 242 10.49 -7.36 -20.67
CA ALA A 242 9.38 -7.32 -19.71
C ALA A 242 8.26 -8.31 -20.04
N SER A 243 7.94 -8.51 -21.32
CA SER A 243 6.81 -9.34 -21.80
C SER A 243 7.08 -10.85 -21.79
N VAL A 244 7.82 -11.34 -20.79
CA VAL A 244 8.17 -12.78 -20.69
C VAL A 244 7.04 -13.55 -19.98
N ALA A 245 6.60 -14.63 -20.62
CA ALA A 245 5.55 -15.53 -20.12
C ALA A 245 6.03 -16.51 -19.03
N ASP A 246 7.35 -16.72 -18.93
CA ASP A 246 7.94 -17.53 -17.86
C ASP A 246 8.02 -16.75 -16.54
N TYR A 247 7.54 -17.37 -15.46
CA TYR A 247 7.40 -16.72 -14.16
C TYR A 247 8.75 -16.36 -13.54
N ASP A 248 9.73 -17.27 -13.53
CA ASP A 248 11.01 -17.03 -12.86
C ASP A 248 11.86 -15.99 -13.62
N GLN A 249 11.83 -16.00 -14.95
CA GLN A 249 12.43 -14.94 -15.77
C GLN A 249 11.75 -13.59 -15.56
N ARG A 250 10.40 -13.54 -15.53
CA ARG A 250 9.64 -12.31 -15.22
C ARG A 250 10.02 -11.77 -13.84
N GLN A 251 10.06 -12.61 -12.82
CA GLN A 251 10.47 -12.23 -11.46
C GLN A 251 11.94 -11.78 -11.39
N ALA A 252 12.85 -12.40 -12.16
CA ALA A 252 14.25 -11.99 -12.26
C ALA A 252 14.44 -10.69 -13.08
N PHE A 253 13.53 -10.39 -14.00
CA PHE A 253 13.46 -9.10 -14.69
C PHE A 253 12.97 -7.99 -13.75
N ARG A 254 11.85 -8.21 -13.04
CA ARG A 254 11.32 -7.25 -12.05
C ARG A 254 12.35 -6.90 -10.99
N ARG A 255 13.05 -7.89 -10.40
CA ARG A 255 14.12 -7.63 -9.43
C ARG A 255 15.23 -6.71 -9.97
N ARG A 256 15.61 -6.82 -11.24
CA ARG A 256 16.57 -5.89 -11.86
C ARG A 256 16.00 -4.49 -12.00
N LEU A 257 14.75 -4.34 -12.48
CA LEU A 257 14.10 -3.03 -12.57
C LEU A 257 13.95 -2.36 -11.20
N VAL A 258 13.70 -3.12 -10.12
CA VAL A 258 13.72 -2.59 -8.74
C VAL A 258 15.10 -2.02 -8.40
N SER A 259 16.19 -2.76 -8.66
CA SER A 259 17.55 -2.25 -8.46
C SER A 259 17.89 -1.02 -9.31
N MET A 260 17.45 -0.98 -10.57
CA MET A 260 17.58 0.22 -11.43
C MET A 260 16.78 1.39 -10.88
N TYR A 261 15.55 1.16 -10.40
CA TYR A 261 14.67 2.20 -9.87
C TYR A 261 15.21 2.86 -8.61
N HIS A 262 15.71 2.08 -7.65
CA HIS A 262 16.38 2.62 -6.45
C HIS A 262 17.62 3.46 -6.84
N ARG A 263 18.36 3.07 -7.89
CA ARG A 263 19.49 3.85 -8.45
C ARG A 263 19.05 5.09 -9.24
N ALA A 264 17.86 5.07 -9.85
CA ALA A 264 17.28 6.18 -10.59
C ALA A 264 16.72 7.29 -9.68
N THR A 265 16.29 6.92 -8.47
CA THR A 265 15.53 7.79 -7.55
C THR A 265 16.23 8.08 -6.22
N GLU A 266 17.34 7.39 -5.93
CA GLU A 266 18.00 7.33 -4.60
C GLU A 266 17.09 6.83 -3.46
N PHE A 267 15.90 6.30 -3.80
CA PHE A 267 14.87 5.90 -2.86
C PHE A 267 15.24 4.59 -2.15
N ALA A 268 15.69 4.68 -0.90
CA ALA A 268 15.66 3.55 0.02
C ALA A 268 14.27 3.48 0.67
N GLY A 269 13.43 2.56 0.20
CA GLY A 269 12.15 2.19 0.80
C GLY A 269 12.30 1.12 1.87
#